data_AF-A0A970TBV5-F1
#
_entry.id   AF-A0A970TBV5-F1
#
_cell.length_a   1.000
_cell.length_b   1.000
_cell.length_c   1.000
_cell.angle_alpha   90.00
_cell.angle_beta   90.00
_cell.angle_gamma   90.00
#
_symmetry.space_group_name_H-M   'P 1'
#
loop_
_entity.id
_entity.type
_entity.pdbx_description
1 polymer ?
#
loop_
_entity_poly.entity_id
_entity_poly.type
_entity_poly.pdbx_seq_one_letter_code
_entity_poly.pdbx_strand_id
1 'polypeptide(L)'
;MPVHCAENYSPDRDKPVMRIGAVADLLGVCPAMVRIYEERGLVVPQRRNNQRLYSYNDVCWLGRIRELINEESYDIDEIKRMMRLPACWKLLNCPEEVRATCPVAQAPGKRCWEVARQEGRSEACANCQIRRAAEEDESQ
;
A
#
# COMPACT_ATOMS: atom_id res chain seq x y z
N MET A 1 -29.45 -17.38 -20.27
CA MET A 1 -28.79 -16.27 -21.01
C MET A 1 -27.35 -16.20 -20.52
N PRO A 2 -26.34 -16.43 -21.37
CA PRO A 2 -24.95 -16.28 -20.95
C PRO A 2 -24.63 -14.80 -20.82
N VAL A 3 -24.20 -14.40 -19.62
CA VAL A 3 -23.60 -13.10 -19.35
C VAL A 3 -22.30 -13.00 -20.17
N HIS A 4 -22.30 -12.20 -21.22
CA HIS A 4 -21.07 -11.77 -21.87
C HIS A 4 -20.39 -10.77 -20.94
N CYS A 5 -19.45 -11.26 -20.13
CA CYS A 5 -18.52 -10.40 -19.40
C CYS A 5 -17.66 -9.69 -20.45
N ALA A 6 -17.71 -8.35 -20.47
CA ALA A 6 -17.00 -7.52 -21.43
C ALA A 6 -15.52 -7.92 -21.53
N GLU A 7 -15.08 -8.28 -22.74
CA GLU A 7 -13.73 -8.80 -23.07
C GLU A 7 -12.59 -7.77 -22.91
N ASN A 8 -12.80 -6.66 -22.21
CA ASN A 8 -11.79 -5.62 -21.96
C ASN A 8 -11.93 -4.98 -20.56
N TYR A 9 -12.24 -5.77 -19.53
CA TYR A 9 -12.16 -5.29 -18.15
C TYR A 9 -10.75 -5.47 -17.57
N SER A 10 -9.90 -4.45 -17.71
CA SER A 10 -8.72 -4.31 -16.85
C SER A 10 -9.19 -3.58 -15.58
N PRO A 11 -9.35 -4.26 -14.43
CA PRO A 11 -9.78 -3.61 -13.21
C PRO A 11 -8.78 -2.54 -12.82
N ASP A 12 -9.24 -1.30 -12.74
CA ASP A 12 -8.51 -0.18 -12.19
C ASP A 12 -8.12 -0.52 -10.74
N ARG A 13 -6.84 -0.89 -10.54
CA ARG A 13 -6.32 -1.45 -9.29
C ARG A 13 -6.37 -0.46 -8.14
N ASP A 14 -6.47 0.83 -8.47
CA ASP A 14 -6.54 1.94 -7.55
C ASP A 14 -7.96 2.26 -7.08
N LYS A 15 -8.96 1.72 -7.75
CA LYS A 15 -10.36 1.98 -7.43
C LYS A 15 -10.76 1.24 -6.14
N PRO A 16 -11.22 1.94 -5.09
CA PRO A 16 -11.66 1.30 -3.86
C PRO A 16 -13.04 0.65 -4.07
N VAL A 17 -13.08 -0.66 -4.24
CA VAL A 17 -14.32 -1.42 -4.50
C VAL A 17 -14.56 -2.55 -3.51
N MET A 18 -13.57 -2.87 -2.66
CA MET A 18 -13.62 -4.04 -1.78
C MET A 18 -13.94 -3.66 -0.35
N ARG A 19 -14.75 -4.47 0.32
CA ARG A 19 -15.02 -4.38 1.77
C ARG A 19 -14.01 -5.20 2.55
N ILE A 20 -13.90 -4.92 3.85
CA ILE A 20 -12.95 -5.60 4.75
C ILE A 20 -13.06 -7.14 4.72
N GLY A 21 -14.26 -7.71 4.57
CA GLY A 21 -14.46 -9.15 4.47
C GLY A 21 -13.76 -9.74 3.25
N ALA A 22 -14.01 -9.17 2.07
CA ALA A 22 -13.37 -9.60 0.82
C ALA A 22 -11.84 -9.45 0.87
N VAL A 23 -11.34 -8.39 1.53
CA VAL A 23 -9.89 -8.20 1.75
C VAL A 23 -9.32 -9.29 2.64
N ALA A 24 -9.99 -9.62 3.75
CA ALA A 24 -9.59 -10.68 4.66
C ALA A 24 -9.54 -12.05 3.95
N ASP A 25 -10.54 -12.35 3.12
CA ASP A 25 -10.60 -13.59 2.35
C ASP A 25 -9.45 -13.69 1.35
N LEU A 26 -9.16 -12.61 0.61
CA LEU A 26 -8.04 -12.56 -0.35
C LEU A 26 -6.68 -12.69 0.34
N LEU A 27 -6.54 -12.14 1.53
CA LEU A 27 -5.32 -12.22 2.33
C LEU A 27 -5.21 -13.52 3.11
N GLY A 28 -6.29 -14.31 3.24
CA GLY A 28 -6.35 -15.48 4.10
C GLY A 28 -6.13 -15.13 5.59
N VAL A 29 -6.75 -14.04 6.08
CA VAL A 29 -6.68 -13.59 7.48
C VAL A 29 -8.08 -13.28 8.02
N CYS A 30 -8.22 -13.21 9.35
CA CYS A 30 -9.46 -12.77 9.98
C CYS A 30 -9.70 -11.26 9.74
N PRO A 31 -10.95 -10.79 9.56
CA PRO A 31 -11.25 -9.36 9.43
C PRO A 31 -10.74 -8.50 10.61
N ALA A 32 -10.64 -9.08 11.79
CA ALA A 32 -10.04 -8.44 12.97
C ALA A 32 -8.56 -8.06 12.74
N MET A 33 -7.77 -8.89 12.04
CA MET A 33 -6.37 -8.59 11.73
C MET A 33 -6.27 -7.38 10.79
N VAL A 34 -7.15 -7.28 9.79
CA VAL A 34 -7.18 -6.13 8.88
C VAL A 34 -7.52 -4.84 9.65
N ARG A 35 -8.39 -4.91 10.67
CA ARG A 35 -8.67 -3.77 11.56
C ARG A 35 -7.46 -3.37 12.38
N ILE A 36 -6.69 -4.32 12.91
CA ILE A 36 -5.44 -4.02 13.63
C ILE A 36 -4.47 -3.27 12.73
N TYR A 37 -4.32 -3.68 11.46
CA TYR A 37 -3.46 -2.98 10.51
C TYR A 37 -3.96 -1.55 10.20
N GLU A 38 -5.29 -1.36 10.10
CA GLU A 38 -5.92 -0.03 9.96
C GLU A 38 -5.64 0.84 11.19
N GLU A 39 -5.92 0.33 12.39
CA GLU A 39 -5.74 1.04 13.67
C GLU A 39 -4.29 1.43 13.95
N ARG A 40 -3.34 0.61 13.48
CA ARG A 40 -1.90 0.88 13.59
C ARG A 40 -1.40 1.85 12.51
N GLY A 41 -2.25 2.26 11.56
CA GLY A 41 -1.88 3.19 10.49
C GLY A 41 -1.00 2.56 9.41
N LEU A 42 -1.02 1.24 9.26
CA LEU A 42 -0.30 0.55 8.19
C LEU A 42 -1.05 0.58 6.86
N VAL A 43 -2.37 0.69 6.91
CA VAL A 43 -3.23 0.84 5.73
C VAL A 43 -4.27 1.91 6.00
N VAL A 44 -4.46 2.79 5.02
CA VAL A 44 -5.51 3.80 5.05
C VAL A 44 -6.63 3.35 4.11
N PRO A 45 -7.84 3.03 4.59
CA PRO A 45 -8.97 2.75 3.70
C PRO A 45 -9.56 4.04 3.13
N GLN A 46 -10.12 3.98 1.93
CA GLN A 46 -10.89 5.10 1.39
C GLN A 46 -12.33 5.00 1.90
N ARG A 47 -12.89 6.10 2.39
CA ARG A 47 -14.30 6.15 2.83
C ARG A 47 -15.19 6.64 1.70
N ARG A 48 -16.17 5.83 1.29
CA ARG A 48 -17.27 6.25 0.40
C ARG A 48 -18.60 5.94 1.06
N ASN A 49 -19.50 6.92 1.16
CA ASN A 49 -20.82 6.77 1.79
C ASN A 49 -20.75 6.09 3.17
N ASN A 50 -19.83 6.57 4.03
CA ASN A 50 -19.59 6.03 5.37
C ASN A 50 -19.09 4.57 5.43
N GLN A 51 -18.77 3.94 4.28
CA GLN A 51 -18.21 2.60 4.20
C GLN A 51 -16.71 2.68 3.92
N ARG A 52 -15.93 1.85 4.63
CA ARG A 52 -14.51 1.61 4.36
C ARG A 52 -14.39 0.72 3.13
N LEU A 53 -13.70 1.23 2.11
CA LEU A 53 -13.42 0.52 0.88
C LEU A 53 -11.90 0.46 0.67
N TYR A 54 -11.48 -0.69 0.15
CA TYR A 54 -10.10 -1.00 -0.15
C TYR A 54 -9.94 -1.20 -1.66
N SER A 55 -8.81 -0.73 -2.18
CA SER A 55 -8.37 -0.94 -3.55
C SER A 55 -7.60 -2.27 -3.67
N TYR A 56 -7.36 -2.74 -4.89
CA TYR A 56 -6.52 -3.93 -5.10
C TYR A 56 -5.08 -3.68 -4.63
N ASN A 57 -4.58 -2.47 -4.82
CA ASN A 57 -3.26 -2.07 -4.33
C ASN A 57 -3.18 -2.11 -2.79
N ASP A 58 -4.29 -1.82 -2.08
CA ASP A 58 -4.34 -1.93 -0.61
C ASP A 58 -4.20 -3.39 -0.16
N VAL A 59 -4.81 -4.33 -0.92
CA VAL A 59 -4.68 -5.77 -0.65
C VAL A 59 -3.26 -6.24 -0.90
N CYS A 60 -2.64 -5.86 -2.03
CA CYS A 60 -1.24 -6.19 -2.30
C CYS A 60 -0.30 -5.65 -1.21
N TRP A 61 -0.53 -4.41 -0.75
CA TRP A 61 0.24 -3.80 0.32
C TRP A 61 0.11 -4.56 1.64
N LEU A 62 -1.11 -4.93 2.03
CA LEU A 62 -1.35 -5.75 3.22
C LEU A 62 -0.72 -7.14 3.12
N GLY A 63 -0.71 -7.73 1.93
CA GLY A 63 0.04 -8.97 1.65
C GLY A 63 1.53 -8.79 1.93
N ARG A 64 2.12 -7.70 1.43
CA ARG A 64 3.53 -7.40 1.66
C ARG A 64 3.87 -7.17 3.13
N ILE A 65 3.02 -6.44 3.87
CA ILE A 65 3.15 -6.29 5.33
C ILE A 65 3.15 -7.65 6.01
N ARG A 66 2.25 -8.55 5.58
CA ARG A 66 2.14 -9.89 6.15
C ARG A 66 3.41 -10.72 5.90
N GLU A 67 4.02 -10.61 4.73
CA GLU A 67 5.32 -11.24 4.45
C GLU A 67 6.41 -10.68 5.37
N LEU A 68 6.48 -9.35 5.55
CA LEU A 68 7.45 -8.71 6.46
C LEU A 68 7.29 -9.20 7.91
N ILE A 69 6.06 -9.40 8.39
CA ILE A 69 5.78 -9.88 9.75
C ILE A 69 6.12 -11.37 9.87
N ASN A 70 5.72 -12.21 8.91
CA ASN A 70 5.84 -13.67 9.05
C ASN A 70 7.20 -14.22 8.63
N GLU A 71 7.79 -13.69 7.55
CA GLU A 71 9.05 -14.18 6.99
C GLU A 71 10.25 -13.45 7.60
N GLU A 72 10.16 -12.12 7.71
CA GLU A 72 11.24 -11.28 8.19
C GLU A 72 11.11 -10.94 9.70
N SER A 73 10.07 -11.43 10.39
CA SER A 73 9.81 -11.26 11.83
C SER A 73 9.77 -9.80 12.30
N TYR A 74 9.35 -8.88 11.44
CA TYR A 74 9.19 -7.48 11.81
C TYR A 74 7.95 -7.24 12.67
N ASP A 75 8.07 -6.35 13.65
CA ASP A 75 6.92 -5.83 14.38
C ASP A 75 6.19 -4.74 13.60
N ILE A 76 4.89 -4.59 13.85
CA ILE A 76 4.04 -3.57 13.23
C ILE A 76 4.61 -2.16 13.43
N ASP A 77 5.10 -1.84 14.63
CA ASP A 77 5.64 -0.51 14.93
C ASP A 77 6.99 -0.29 14.21
N GLU A 78 7.73 -1.36 13.94
CA GLU A 78 8.96 -1.30 13.15
C GLU A 78 8.67 -1.06 11.67
N ILE A 79 7.66 -1.74 11.11
CA ILE A 79 7.17 -1.47 9.75
C ILE A 79 6.68 -0.02 9.62
N LYS A 80 5.92 0.47 10.60
CA LYS A 80 5.48 1.87 10.64
C LYS A 80 6.66 2.84 10.65
N ARG A 81 7.72 2.55 11.43
CA ARG A 81 8.96 3.34 11.43
C ARG A 81 9.65 3.31 10.07
N MET A 82 9.75 2.14 9.44
CA MET A 82 10.34 1.98 8.11
C MET A 82 9.59 2.77 7.04
N MET A 83 8.26 2.87 7.12
CA MET A 83 7.46 3.68 6.20
C MET A 83 7.81 5.18 6.23
N ARG A 84 8.41 5.66 7.33
CA ARG A 84 8.87 7.05 7.48
C ARG A 84 10.30 7.28 6.97
N LEU A 85 11.05 6.20 6.74
CA LEU A 85 12.43 6.25 6.25
C LEU A 85 12.46 6.28 4.72
N PRO A 86 13.48 6.90 4.08
CA PRO A 86 13.68 6.87 2.64
C PRO A 86 14.25 5.51 2.17
N ALA A 87 13.73 4.40 2.70
CA ALA A 87 14.21 3.03 2.46
C ALA A 87 13.11 2.15 1.85
N CYS A 88 12.36 2.68 0.89
CA CYS A 88 11.21 1.99 0.30
C CYS A 88 11.58 0.67 -0.39
N TRP A 89 12.85 0.47 -0.80
CA TRP A 89 13.30 -0.80 -1.38
C TRP A 89 13.19 -1.99 -0.43
N LYS A 90 13.33 -1.75 0.89
CA LYS A 90 13.19 -2.77 1.93
C LYS A 90 11.72 -3.19 2.07
N LEU A 91 10.82 -2.22 2.05
CA LEU A 91 9.38 -2.45 2.15
C LEU A 91 8.80 -3.08 0.88
N LEU A 92 9.19 -2.59 -0.30
CA LEU A 92 8.63 -2.99 -1.59
C LEU A 92 9.38 -4.16 -2.26
N ASN A 93 10.40 -4.71 -1.60
CA ASN A 93 11.27 -5.76 -2.14
C ASN A 93 11.77 -5.43 -3.57
N CYS A 94 12.35 -4.24 -3.70
CA CYS A 94 12.73 -3.72 -5.02
C CYS A 94 14.00 -4.44 -5.52
N PRO A 95 14.00 -5.03 -6.74
CA PRO A 95 15.18 -5.70 -7.27
C PRO A 95 16.32 -4.71 -7.48
N GLU A 96 17.56 -5.21 -7.46
CA GLU A 96 18.76 -4.38 -7.52
C GLU A 96 18.79 -3.46 -8.75
N GLU A 97 18.29 -3.93 -9.89
CA GLU A 97 18.17 -3.18 -11.14
C GLU A 97 17.31 -1.91 -11.01
N VAL A 98 16.17 -2.05 -10.32
CA VAL A 98 15.27 -0.92 -10.07
C VAL A 98 15.85 -0.03 -8.98
N ARG A 99 16.52 -0.61 -7.96
CA ARG A 99 17.24 0.15 -6.92
C ARG A 99 18.34 1.03 -7.53
N ALA A 100 19.11 0.49 -8.49
CA ALA A 100 20.18 1.21 -9.16
C ALA A 100 19.67 2.42 -9.96
N THR A 101 18.43 2.39 -10.44
CA THR A 101 17.80 3.48 -11.20
C THR A 101 16.84 4.33 -10.35
N CYS A 102 16.63 3.95 -9.08
CA CYS A 102 15.67 4.62 -8.20
C CYS A 102 16.29 5.89 -7.61
N PRO A 103 15.69 7.08 -7.84
CA PRO A 103 16.28 8.32 -7.33
C PRO A 103 16.20 8.43 -5.78
N VAL A 104 15.28 7.69 -5.14
CA VAL A 104 15.22 7.58 -3.66
C VAL A 104 16.40 6.77 -3.11
N ALA A 105 16.81 5.71 -3.83
CA ALA A 105 17.94 4.88 -3.43
C ALA A 105 19.27 5.58 -3.69
N GLN A 106 19.36 6.38 -4.76
CA GLN A 106 20.55 7.15 -5.09
C GLN A 106 20.74 8.42 -4.24
N ALA A 107 19.66 9.01 -3.74
CA ALA A 107 19.70 10.22 -2.91
C ALA A 107 18.95 10.01 -1.57
N PRO A 108 19.59 9.35 -0.58
CA PRO A 108 18.98 9.16 0.74
C PRO A 108 18.75 10.53 1.41
N GLY A 109 17.48 10.81 1.73
CA GLY A 109 17.08 12.07 2.36
C GLY A 109 15.75 12.61 1.84
N LYS A 110 15.34 12.18 0.64
CA LYS A 110 14.00 12.46 0.10
C LYS A 110 13.15 11.19 0.10
N ARG A 111 11.85 11.35 0.34
CA ARG A 111 10.87 10.25 0.31
C ARG A 111 10.41 10.00 -1.13
N CYS A 112 9.86 8.82 -1.39
CA CYS A 112 9.48 8.41 -2.75
C CYS A 112 8.46 9.36 -3.42
N TRP A 113 7.51 9.91 -2.65
CA TRP A 113 6.53 10.86 -3.18
C TRP A 113 7.11 12.26 -3.45
N GLU A 114 8.18 12.65 -2.77
CA GLU A 114 8.87 13.92 -3.02
C GLU A 114 9.68 13.85 -4.31
N VAL A 115 10.30 12.70 -4.57
CA VAL A 115 11.02 12.39 -5.80
C VAL A 115 10.06 12.23 -6.99
N ALA A 116 8.99 11.46 -6.83
CA ALA A 116 8.00 11.24 -7.89
C ALA A 116 7.34 12.55 -8.38
N ARG A 117 7.21 13.53 -7.49
CA ARG A 117 6.71 14.88 -7.81
C ARG A 117 7.70 15.69 -8.67
N GLN A 118 9.00 15.45 -8.53
CA GLN A 118 10.05 16.13 -9.31
C GLN A 118 10.22 15.52 -10.71
N GLU A 119 9.92 14.23 -10.88
CA GLU A 119 10.06 13.51 -12.17
C GLU A 119 8.76 13.40 -12.99
N GLY A 120 7.66 14.01 -12.53
CA GLY A 120 6.37 13.96 -13.25
C GLY A 120 5.69 12.58 -13.24
N ARG A 121 6.15 11.64 -12.39
CA ARG A 121 5.53 10.31 -12.20
C ARG A 121 4.39 10.37 -11.17
N SER A 122 3.43 11.27 -11.38
CA SER A 122 2.37 11.58 -10.41
C SER A 122 1.32 10.47 -10.27
N GLU A 123 1.02 9.72 -11.34
CA GLU A 123 -0.02 8.68 -11.33
C GLU A 123 0.31 7.51 -10.38
N ALA A 124 1.57 7.11 -10.28
CA ALA A 124 1.98 6.04 -9.37
C ALA A 124 1.85 6.40 -7.88
N CYS A 125 1.79 7.70 -7.55
CA CYS A 125 1.69 8.17 -6.16
C CYS A 125 0.27 8.51 -5.71
N ALA A 126 -0.75 8.40 -6.58
CA ALA A 126 -2.14 8.73 -6.24
C ALA A 126 -2.75 7.78 -5.19
N ASN A 127 -2.23 6.55 -5.10
CA ASN A 127 -2.74 5.53 -4.19
C ASN A 127 -1.65 4.84 -3.35
N CYS A 128 -0.48 5.48 -3.22
CA CYS A 128 0.62 4.92 -2.43
C CYS A 128 0.27 4.94 -0.93
N GLN A 129 0.19 3.76 -0.31
CA GLN A 129 -0.13 3.63 1.12
C GLN A 129 0.92 4.27 2.03
N ILE A 130 2.19 4.33 1.62
CA ILE A 130 3.25 5.01 2.38
C ILE A 130 2.98 6.50 2.48
N ARG A 131 2.51 7.14 1.39
CA ARG A 131 2.14 8.56 1.39
C ARG A 131 0.87 8.81 2.22
N ARG A 132 -0.17 7.99 2.01
CA ARG A 132 -1.45 8.12 2.72
C ARG A 132 -1.28 7.93 4.23
N ALA A 133 -0.46 6.97 4.65
CA ALA A 133 -0.12 6.76 6.06
C ALA A 133 0.70 7.93 6.64
N ALA A 134 1.61 8.52 5.86
CA ALA A 134 2.37 9.69 6.31
C ALA A 134 1.48 10.93 6.52
N GLU A 135 0.49 11.16 5.65
CA GLU A 135 -0.47 12.27 5.75
C GLU A 135 -1.43 12.10 6.97
N GLU A 136 -1.79 10.86 7.34
CA GLU A 136 -2.61 10.59 8.54
C GLU A 136 -1.86 10.77 9.86
N ASP A 137 -0.59 10.37 9.94
CA ASP A 137 0.26 10.57 11.14
C ASP A 137 0.50 12.06 11.44
N GLU A 138 0.53 12.94 10.44
CA GLU A 138 0.69 14.40 10.63
C GLU A 138 -0.61 15.10 11.09
N SER A 139 -1.76 14.42 10.98
CA SER A 139 -3.08 14.95 11.34
C SER A 139 -3.52 14.59 12.76
N GLN A 140 -2.69 13.86 13.52
CA GLN A 140 -2.91 13.44 14.92
C GLN A 140 -2.01 14.20 15.88
#